data_AF-A0AAV7BCI8-F1
#
_entry.id   AF-A0AAV7BCI8-F1
#
_cell.length_a   1.000
_cell.length_b   1.000
_cell.length_c   1.000
_cell.angle_alpha   90.00
_cell.angle_beta   90.00
_cell.angle_gamma   90.00
#
_symmetry.space_group_name_H-M   'P 1'
#
loop_
_entity.id
_entity.type
_entity.pdbx_description
1 polymer ?
#
loop_
_entity_poly.entity_id
_entity_poly.type
_entity_poly.pdbx_seq_one_letter_code
_entity_poly.pdbx_strand_id
1 'polypeptide(L)'
;MYSLLIETYIKDPHRRNFLFNAIETMPCIRKKAEWALQWISNRKASFGERIVAFAAVEGVFFSGSFAAIFWLKKRGLMPGLTFSNELISRDEGLHCDFACLMFHYLVNKPSQQRVTEIIVSAVRIEQEFLTEALPVDLIGINCRLMKTYIEFVADRLLGELGFSKV
;
A
#
# COMPACT_ATOMS: atom_id res chain seq x y z
N MET A 1 8.98 11.99 8.19
CA MET A 1 9.71 10.80 8.68
C MET A 1 10.54 10.12 7.58
N TYR A 2 9.94 9.65 6.48
CA TYR A 2 10.69 8.95 5.42
C TYR A 2 11.90 9.70 4.84
N SER A 3 11.81 11.01 4.62
CA SER A 3 12.96 11.80 4.15
C SER A 3 14.15 11.74 5.10
N LEU A 4 13.91 11.81 6.42
CA LEU A 4 14.96 11.71 7.44
C LEU A 4 15.65 10.34 7.41
N LEU A 5 14.90 9.25 7.19
CA LEU A 5 15.48 7.90 7.05
C LEU A 5 16.38 7.83 5.82
N ILE A 6 15.91 8.35 4.67
CA ILE A 6 16.69 8.39 3.42
C ILE A 6 17.97 9.21 3.60
N GLU A 7 17.89 10.41 4.19
CA GLU A 7 19.06 11.26 4.48
C GLU A 7 20.03 10.62 5.48
N THR A 8 19.51 9.84 6.41
CA THR A 8 20.33 9.13 7.39
C THR A 8 21.11 8.00 6.74
N TYR A 9 20.47 7.18 5.89
CA TYR A 9 21.07 5.97 5.32
C TYR A 9 21.80 6.20 4.00
N ILE A 10 21.44 7.24 3.24
CA ILE A 10 22.00 7.49 1.90
C ILE A 10 22.72 8.83 1.92
N LYS A 11 24.06 8.76 2.05
CA LYS A 11 24.90 9.96 2.16
C LYS A 11 25.11 10.67 0.82
N ASP A 12 25.19 9.91 -0.26
CA ASP A 12 25.38 10.45 -1.61
C ASP A 12 24.17 11.29 -2.05
N PRO A 13 24.35 12.61 -2.30
CA PRO A 13 23.26 13.48 -2.74
C PRO A 13 22.68 13.10 -4.11
N HIS A 14 23.48 12.55 -5.02
CA HIS A 14 22.99 12.14 -6.34
C HIS A 14 22.02 10.95 -6.23
N ARG A 15 22.40 9.93 -5.45
CA ARG A 15 21.51 8.82 -5.10
C ARG A 15 20.25 9.27 -4.37
N ARG A 16 20.36 10.22 -3.43
CA ARG A 16 19.18 10.79 -2.76
C ARG A 16 18.24 11.46 -3.75
N ASN A 17 18.77 12.30 -4.64
CA ASN A 17 17.94 12.98 -5.64
C ASN A 17 17.23 11.99 -6.57
N PHE A 18 17.92 10.91 -6.97
CA PHE A 18 17.29 9.84 -7.75
C PHE A 18 16.09 9.19 -7.03
N LEU A 19 16.23 8.93 -5.72
CA LEU A 19 15.18 8.30 -4.91
C LEU A 19 14.03 9.24 -4.54
N PHE A 20 14.30 10.53 -4.34
CA PHE A 20 13.24 11.52 -4.11
C PHE A 20 12.36 11.74 -5.35
N ASN A 21 12.92 11.54 -6.55
CA ASN A 21 12.18 11.62 -7.82
C ASN A 21 11.64 10.25 -8.28
N ALA A 22 11.39 9.32 -7.35
CA ALA A 22 11.04 7.93 -7.66
C ALA A 22 9.80 7.74 -8.57
N ILE A 23 8.84 8.66 -8.56
CA ILE A 23 7.69 8.61 -9.48
C ILE A 23 8.16 8.75 -10.95
N GLU A 24 9.18 9.58 -11.18
CA GLU A 24 9.77 9.81 -12.49
C GLU A 24 10.85 8.77 -12.81
N THR A 25 11.60 8.31 -11.82
CA THR A 25 12.78 7.47 -12.03
C THR A 25 12.53 5.97 -11.88
N MET A 26 11.45 5.55 -11.21
CA MET A 26 11.16 4.14 -10.93
C MET A 26 9.79 3.72 -11.49
N PRO A 27 9.74 2.95 -12.59
CA PRO A 27 8.49 2.56 -13.25
C PRO A 27 7.46 1.90 -12.33
N CYS A 28 7.93 1.11 -11.35
CA CYS A 28 7.06 0.41 -10.41
C CYS A 28 6.35 1.36 -9.43
N ILE A 29 6.97 2.48 -9.07
CA ILE A 29 6.37 3.52 -8.23
C ILE A 29 5.43 4.38 -9.10
N ARG A 30 5.80 4.64 -10.35
CA ARG A 30 4.94 5.33 -11.31
C ARG A 30 3.59 4.63 -11.49
N LYS A 31 3.57 3.30 -11.66
CA LYS A 31 2.31 2.53 -11.77
C LYS A 31 1.37 2.75 -10.59
N LYS A 32 1.90 2.76 -9.36
CA LYS A 32 1.10 3.06 -8.16
C LYS A 32 0.57 4.50 -8.16
N ALA A 33 1.42 5.45 -8.52
CA ALA A 33 1.03 6.86 -8.60
C ALA A 33 -0.05 7.10 -9.68
N GLU A 34 0.11 6.52 -10.87
CA GLU A 34 -0.88 6.57 -11.95
C GLU A 34 -2.20 5.94 -11.53
N TRP A 35 -2.14 4.79 -10.84
CA TRP A 35 -3.34 4.15 -10.29
C TRP A 35 -4.06 5.06 -9.30
N ALA A 36 -3.35 5.73 -8.38
CA ALA A 36 -3.97 6.63 -7.41
C ALA A 36 -4.57 7.88 -8.10
N LEU A 37 -3.82 8.47 -9.04
CA LEU A 37 -4.26 9.62 -9.83
C LEU A 37 -5.51 9.31 -10.66
N GLN A 38 -5.66 8.09 -11.16
CA GLN A 38 -6.85 7.69 -11.92
C GLN A 38 -8.13 7.78 -11.07
N TRP A 39 -8.05 7.64 -9.75
CA TRP A 39 -9.23 7.70 -8.87
C TRP A 39 -9.44 9.12 -8.33
N ILE A 40 -8.37 9.82 -8.00
CA ILE A 40 -8.41 11.19 -7.49
C ILE A 40 -8.89 12.16 -8.57
N SER A 41 -8.35 12.06 -9.79
CA SER A 41 -8.57 13.05 -10.86
C SER A 41 -9.76 12.72 -11.76
N ASN A 42 -10.33 11.51 -11.68
CA ASN A 42 -11.41 11.08 -12.56
C ASN A 42 -12.76 11.69 -12.17
N ARG A 43 -13.21 12.67 -12.96
CA ARG A 43 -14.49 13.37 -12.76
C ARG A 43 -15.73 12.46 -12.83
N LYS A 44 -15.61 11.26 -13.41
CA LYS A 44 -16.69 10.27 -13.47
C LYS A 44 -16.71 9.33 -12.26
N ALA A 45 -15.65 9.28 -11.46
CA ALA A 45 -15.60 8.45 -10.26
C ALA A 45 -16.47 9.05 -9.15
N SER A 46 -17.42 8.27 -8.66
CA SER A 46 -18.29 8.59 -7.54
C SER A 46 -17.49 8.75 -6.24
N PHE A 47 -18.11 9.40 -5.24
CA PHE A 47 -17.48 9.52 -3.92
C PHE A 47 -17.23 8.16 -3.25
N GLY A 48 -18.14 7.20 -3.42
CA GLY A 48 -17.95 5.85 -2.90
C GLY A 48 -16.79 5.09 -3.54
N GLU A 49 -16.60 5.20 -4.87
CA GLU A 49 -15.42 4.62 -5.54
C GLU A 49 -14.12 5.26 -5.04
N ARG A 50 -14.13 6.57 -4.78
CA ARG A 50 -12.96 7.29 -4.26
C ARG A 50 -12.62 6.87 -2.83
N ILE A 51 -13.62 6.65 -1.96
CA ILE A 51 -13.40 6.11 -0.61
C ILE A 51 -12.76 4.72 -0.68
N VAL A 52 -13.28 3.84 -1.54
CA VAL A 52 -12.71 2.49 -1.71
C VAL A 52 -11.29 2.56 -2.25
N ALA A 53 -11.03 3.41 -3.24
CA ALA A 53 -9.69 3.60 -3.76
C ALA A 53 -8.74 4.16 -2.69
N PHE A 54 -9.20 5.10 -1.86
CA PHE A 54 -8.43 5.64 -0.75
C PHE A 54 -8.13 4.57 0.30
N ALA A 55 -9.11 3.77 0.71
CA ALA A 55 -8.89 2.63 1.62
C ALA A 55 -7.87 1.63 1.06
N ALA A 56 -7.88 1.40 -0.26
CA ALA A 56 -6.86 0.57 -0.90
C ALA A 56 -5.46 1.21 -0.90
N VAL A 57 -5.35 2.54 -0.99
CA VAL A 57 -4.06 3.24 -0.86
C VAL A 57 -3.48 3.08 0.54
N GLU A 58 -4.29 3.29 1.58
CA GLU A 58 -3.82 3.24 2.97
C GLU A 58 -3.65 1.79 3.48
N GLY A 59 -4.53 0.88 3.03
CA GLY A 59 -4.63 -0.48 3.56
C GLY A 59 -4.00 -1.58 2.71
N VAL A 60 -4.00 -1.46 1.37
CA VAL A 60 -3.48 -2.50 0.45
C VAL A 60 -2.13 -2.10 -0.12
N PHE A 61 -2.00 -0.90 -0.69
CA PHE A 61 -0.69 -0.37 -1.04
C PHE A 61 0.16 -0.19 0.21
N PHE A 62 1.45 -0.46 0.07
CA PHE A 62 2.42 -0.46 1.17
C PHE A 62 2.24 -1.53 2.24
N SER A 63 1.14 -2.29 2.25
CA SER A 63 0.93 -3.39 3.20
C SER A 63 2.10 -4.36 3.24
N GLY A 64 2.62 -4.75 2.06
CA GLY A 64 3.75 -5.65 1.99
C GLY A 64 5.10 -4.98 2.27
N SER A 65 5.24 -3.67 2.03
CA SER A 65 6.41 -2.89 2.50
C SER A 65 6.48 -2.84 4.02
N PHE A 66 5.34 -2.60 4.70
CA PHE A 66 5.27 -2.65 6.16
C PHE A 66 5.65 -4.04 6.67
N ALA A 67 5.09 -5.10 6.09
CA ALA A 67 5.43 -6.47 6.44
C ALA A 67 6.91 -6.80 6.21
N ALA A 68 7.50 -6.32 5.11
CA ALA A 68 8.92 -6.47 4.80
C ALA A 68 9.83 -5.78 5.85
N ILE A 69 9.43 -4.63 6.39
CA ILE A 69 10.17 -3.97 7.46
C ILE A 69 9.96 -4.69 8.81
N PHE A 70 8.77 -5.21 9.08
CA PHE A 70 8.54 -6.08 10.24
C PHE A 70 9.38 -7.37 10.20
N TRP A 71 9.66 -7.90 9.01
CA TRP A 71 10.60 -9.01 8.85
C TRP A 71 12.02 -8.65 9.31
N LEU A 72 12.50 -7.44 9.02
CA LEU A 72 13.79 -6.95 9.54
C LEU A 72 13.77 -6.85 11.07
N LYS A 73 12.65 -6.40 11.65
CA LYS A 73 12.46 -6.38 13.11
C LYS A 73 12.61 -7.76 13.73
N LYS A 74 12.02 -8.79 13.11
CA LYS A 74 12.14 -10.19 13.59
C LYS A 74 13.61 -10.67 13.63
N ARG A 75 14.47 -10.10 12.79
CA ARG A 75 15.90 -10.38 12.72
C ARG A 75 16.75 -9.46 13.62
N GLY A 76 16.13 -8.55 14.38
CA GLY A 76 16.82 -7.60 15.25
C GLY A 76 17.58 -6.51 14.51
N LEU A 77 17.16 -6.16 13.28
CA LEU A 77 17.85 -5.18 12.44
C LEU A 77 17.13 -3.83 12.41
N MET A 78 17.91 -2.75 12.27
CA MET A 78 17.42 -1.39 11.96
C MET A 78 16.38 -0.84 12.97
N PRO A 79 16.69 -0.77 14.28
CA PRO A 79 15.70 -0.46 15.32
C PRO A 79 14.98 0.88 15.11
N GLY A 80 15.67 1.91 14.61
CA GLY A 80 15.04 3.21 14.30
C GLY A 80 14.03 3.12 13.16
N LEU A 81 14.36 2.40 12.09
CA LEU A 81 13.45 2.16 10.96
C LEU A 81 12.23 1.35 11.43
N THR A 82 12.45 0.24 12.13
CA THR A 82 11.37 -0.65 12.56
C THR A 82 10.44 0.03 13.56
N PHE A 83 10.98 0.84 14.47
CA PHE A 83 10.16 1.63 15.40
C PHE A 83 9.30 2.65 14.66
N SER A 84 9.88 3.42 13.72
CA SER A 84 9.08 4.35 12.92
C SER A 84 8.03 3.64 12.06
N ASN A 85 8.33 2.45 11.56
CA ASN A 85 7.42 1.64 10.77
C ASN A 85 6.20 1.16 11.58
N GLU A 86 6.40 0.80 12.85
CA GLU A 86 5.31 0.44 13.76
C GLU A 86 4.33 1.59 13.95
N LEU A 87 4.84 2.80 14.18
CA LEU A 87 4.01 3.98 14.36
C LEU A 87 3.24 4.31 13.09
N ILE A 88 3.92 4.35 11.94
CA ILE A 88 3.29 4.69 10.66
C ILE A 88 2.25 3.63 10.27
N SER A 89 2.60 2.33 10.33
CA SER A 89 1.65 1.27 9.96
C SER A 89 0.40 1.22 10.85
N ARG A 90 0.51 1.61 12.13
CA ARG A 90 -0.64 1.80 13.01
C ARG A 90 -1.52 2.95 12.53
N ASP A 91 -0.90 4.07 12.17
CA ASP A 91 -1.61 5.27 11.72
C ASP A 91 -2.33 5.01 10.38
N GLU A 92 -1.69 4.33 9.43
CA GLU A 92 -2.33 3.92 8.17
C GLU A 92 -3.49 2.93 8.39
N GLY A 93 -3.36 2.04 9.39
CA GLY A 93 -4.48 1.17 9.81
C GLY A 93 -5.70 2.00 10.25
N LEU A 94 -5.49 3.03 11.06
CA LEU A 94 -6.55 3.92 11.52
C LEU A 94 -7.18 4.71 10.35
N HIS A 95 -6.38 5.17 9.38
CA HIS A 95 -6.90 5.85 8.19
C HIS A 95 -7.75 4.91 7.32
N CYS A 96 -7.32 3.67 7.15
CA CYS A 96 -8.07 2.62 6.46
C CYS A 96 -9.41 2.33 7.16
N ASP A 97 -9.40 2.11 8.48
CA ASP A 97 -10.61 1.90 9.28
C ASP A 97 -11.58 3.08 9.15
N PHE A 98 -11.06 4.31 9.14
CA PHE A 98 -11.86 5.50 8.94
C PHE A 98 -12.51 5.56 7.56
N ALA A 99 -11.80 5.16 6.51
CA ALA A 99 -12.36 5.05 5.17
C ALA A 99 -13.51 4.02 5.12
N CYS A 100 -13.34 2.86 5.76
CA CYS A 100 -14.40 1.85 5.91
C CYS A 100 -15.61 2.40 6.67
N LEU A 101 -15.38 3.16 7.75
CA LEU A 101 -16.45 3.83 8.48
C LEU A 101 -17.23 4.81 7.59
N MET A 102 -16.53 5.68 6.85
CA MET A 102 -17.18 6.60 5.91
C MET A 102 -17.96 5.84 4.84
N PHE A 103 -17.43 4.73 4.35
CA PHE A 103 -18.11 3.88 3.38
C PHE A 103 -19.43 3.32 3.94
N HIS A 104 -19.47 2.88 5.20
CA HIS A 104 -20.69 2.37 5.83
C HIS A 104 -21.84 3.39 5.84
N TYR A 105 -21.53 4.66 6.08
CA TYR A 105 -22.51 5.75 6.10
C TYR A 105 -22.95 6.24 4.71
N LEU A 106 -22.34 5.76 3.62
CA LEU A 106 -22.79 6.09 2.27
C LEU A 106 -24.18 5.49 2.00
N VAL A 107 -25.09 6.30 1.49
CA VAL A 107 -26.39 5.81 1.00
C VAL A 107 -26.20 5.09 -0.34
N ASN A 108 -25.59 5.77 -1.32
CA ASN A 108 -25.37 5.24 -2.67
C ASN A 108 -23.97 4.61 -2.78
N LYS A 109 -23.85 3.37 -2.30
CA LYS A 109 -22.60 2.60 -2.38
C LYS A 109 -22.37 2.05 -3.80
N PRO A 110 -21.11 1.97 -4.28
CA PRO A 110 -20.78 1.20 -5.48
C PRO A 110 -21.12 -0.28 -5.30
N SER A 111 -21.34 -1.00 -6.41
CA SER A 111 -21.62 -2.44 -6.36
C SER A 111 -20.42 -3.23 -5.85
N GLN A 112 -20.66 -4.42 -5.25
CA GLN A 112 -19.60 -5.32 -4.81
C GLN A 112 -18.61 -5.65 -5.93
N GLN A 113 -19.11 -5.88 -7.16
CA GLN A 113 -18.28 -6.11 -8.32
C GLN A 113 -17.31 -4.94 -8.54
N ARG A 114 -17.83 -3.70 -8.49
CA ARG A 114 -17.03 -2.51 -8.69
C ARG A 114 -15.98 -2.32 -7.59
N VAL A 115 -16.35 -2.57 -6.34
CA VAL A 115 -15.40 -2.53 -5.21
C VAL A 115 -14.30 -3.57 -5.39
N THR A 116 -14.68 -4.80 -5.74
CA THR A 116 -13.74 -5.90 -5.99
C THR A 116 -12.75 -5.56 -7.09
N GLU A 117 -13.21 -4.98 -8.21
CA GLU A 117 -12.35 -4.53 -9.30
C GLU A 117 -11.28 -3.53 -8.82
N ILE A 118 -11.68 -2.54 -8.01
CA ILE A 118 -10.76 -1.54 -7.46
C ILE A 118 -9.72 -2.23 -6.57
N ILE A 119 -10.15 -3.02 -5.58
CA ILE A 119 -9.26 -3.69 -4.63
C ILE A 119 -8.30 -4.66 -5.34
N VAL A 120 -8.82 -5.53 -6.22
CA VAL A 120 -8.00 -6.52 -6.95
C VAL A 120 -6.99 -5.84 -7.88
N SER A 121 -7.35 -4.69 -8.48
CA SER A 121 -6.39 -3.93 -9.28
C SER A 121 -5.23 -3.38 -8.44
N ALA A 122 -5.48 -2.93 -7.20
CA ALA A 122 -4.43 -2.53 -6.26
C ALA A 122 -3.57 -3.71 -5.81
N VAL A 123 -4.20 -4.86 -5.49
CA VAL A 123 -3.50 -6.10 -5.11
C VAL A 123 -2.50 -6.52 -6.17
N ARG A 124 -2.90 -6.55 -7.44
CA ARG A 124 -2.01 -6.94 -8.55
C ARG A 124 -0.78 -6.06 -8.64
N ILE A 125 -0.96 -4.75 -8.50
CA ILE A 125 0.15 -3.77 -8.53
C ILE A 125 1.07 -3.95 -7.31
N GLU A 126 0.52 -4.18 -6.12
CA GLU A 126 1.32 -4.42 -4.90
C GLU A 126 2.11 -5.73 -4.98
N GLN A 127 1.49 -6.79 -5.52
CA GLN A 127 2.17 -8.07 -5.75
C GLN A 127 3.30 -7.93 -6.77
N GLU A 128 3.08 -7.25 -7.90
CA GLU A 128 4.12 -6.96 -8.89
C GLU A 128 5.28 -6.17 -8.22
N PHE A 129 4.94 -5.14 -7.44
CA PHE A 129 5.93 -4.30 -6.76
C PHE A 129 6.87 -5.11 -5.87
N LEU A 130 6.37 -6.06 -5.07
CA LEU A 130 7.17 -6.81 -4.09
C LEU A 130 7.73 -8.13 -4.59
N THR A 131 7.36 -8.57 -5.79
CA THR A 131 7.86 -9.84 -6.35
C THR A 131 8.69 -9.67 -7.61
N GLU A 132 8.58 -8.53 -8.29
CA GLU A 132 9.30 -8.26 -9.53
C GLU A 132 10.17 -7.00 -9.42
N ALA A 133 9.58 -5.88 -8.99
CA ALA A 133 10.29 -4.60 -9.02
C ALA A 133 11.24 -4.39 -7.83
N LEU A 134 10.81 -4.75 -6.62
CA LEU A 134 11.62 -4.81 -5.42
C LEU A 134 11.39 -6.16 -4.74
N PRO A 135 11.96 -7.25 -5.32
CA PRO A 135 11.74 -8.60 -4.84
C PRO A 135 12.08 -8.74 -3.36
N VAL A 136 11.14 -9.21 -2.56
CA VAL A 136 11.33 -9.39 -1.11
C VAL A 136 12.27 -10.55 -0.77
N ASP A 137 12.63 -11.37 -1.74
CA ASP A 137 13.68 -12.39 -1.62
C ASP A 137 15.06 -11.78 -1.34
N LEU A 138 15.31 -10.53 -1.77
CA LEU A 138 16.51 -9.76 -1.47
C LEU A 138 16.78 -9.63 0.03
N ILE A 139 15.73 -9.69 0.86
CA ILE A 139 15.82 -9.66 2.33
C ILE A 139 15.47 -10.99 2.99
N GLY A 140 15.30 -12.05 2.20
CA GLY A 140 15.05 -13.42 2.67
C GLY A 140 13.58 -13.74 2.93
N ILE A 141 12.63 -13.03 2.32
CA ILE A 141 11.19 -13.35 2.38
C ILE A 141 10.81 -14.18 1.15
N ASN A 142 9.90 -15.14 1.33
CA ASN A 142 9.35 -15.90 0.21
C ASN A 142 8.31 -15.07 -0.57
N CYS A 143 8.57 -14.81 -1.85
CA CYS A 143 7.67 -14.03 -2.72
C CYS A 143 6.25 -14.61 -2.80
N ARG A 144 6.07 -15.94 -2.75
CA ARG A 144 4.73 -16.56 -2.76
C ARG A 144 3.95 -16.22 -1.49
N LEU A 145 4.61 -16.30 -0.33
CA LEU A 145 3.99 -15.91 0.94
C LEU A 145 3.65 -14.42 0.98
N MET A 146 4.47 -13.56 0.36
CA MET A 146 4.16 -12.15 0.24
C MET A 146 2.89 -11.91 -0.61
N LYS A 147 2.72 -12.63 -1.73
CA LYS A 147 1.50 -12.55 -2.54
C LYS A 147 0.25 -12.93 -1.74
N THR A 148 0.31 -14.06 -1.02
CA THR A 148 -0.78 -14.52 -0.15
C THR A 148 -1.06 -13.55 0.99
N TYR A 149 -0.04 -12.91 1.55
CA TYR A 149 -0.23 -11.89 2.58
C TYR A 149 -0.99 -10.67 2.04
N ILE A 150 -0.65 -10.19 0.83
CA ILE A 150 -1.36 -9.06 0.21
C ILE A 150 -2.82 -9.44 -0.09
N GLU A 151 -3.07 -10.66 -0.57
CA GLU A 151 -4.43 -11.20 -0.77
C GLU A 151 -5.21 -11.23 0.55
N PHE A 152 -4.60 -11.72 1.63
CA PHE A 152 -5.20 -11.71 2.96
C PHE A 152 -5.58 -10.30 3.44
N VAL A 153 -4.71 -9.32 3.22
CA VAL A 153 -4.98 -7.92 3.59
C VAL A 153 -6.15 -7.36 2.80
N ALA A 154 -6.23 -7.67 1.50
CA ALA A 154 -7.35 -7.25 0.64
C ALA A 154 -8.67 -7.93 1.04
N ASP A 155 -8.65 -9.22 1.37
CA ASP A 155 -9.81 -9.95 1.89
C ASP A 155 -10.33 -9.37 3.20
N ARG A 156 -9.41 -8.96 4.09
CA ARG A 156 -9.78 -8.27 5.33
C ARG A 156 -10.48 -6.95 5.03
N LEU A 157 -9.91 -6.14 4.14
CA LEU A 157 -10.51 -4.87 3.72
C LEU A 157 -11.89 -5.06 3.08
N LEU A 158 -12.06 -6.07 2.22
CA LEU A 158 -13.37 -6.41 1.65
C LEU A 158 -14.39 -6.77 2.73
N GLY A 159 -13.96 -7.55 3.72
CA GLY A 159 -14.79 -7.89 4.89
C GLY A 159 -15.18 -6.64 5.70
N GLU A 160 -14.25 -5.73 5.95
CA GLU A 160 -14.50 -4.45 6.65
C GLU A 160 -15.42 -3.50 5.86
N LEU A 161 -15.45 -3.61 4.53
CA LEU A 161 -16.39 -2.89 3.66
C LEU A 161 -17.76 -3.58 3.56
N GLY A 162 -17.94 -4.74 4.21
CA GLY A 162 -19.20 -5.50 4.23
C GLY A 162 -19.38 -6.46 3.04
N PHE A 163 -18.31 -6.84 2.35
CA PHE A 163 -18.34 -7.74 1.19
C PHE A 163 -17.69 -9.09 1.49
N SER A 164 -17.91 -10.06 0.59
CA SER A 164 -17.27 -11.37 0.66
C SER A 164 -15.82 -11.34 0.18
N LYS A 165 -15.02 -12.26 0.72
CA LYS A 165 -13.64 -12.56 0.29
C LYS A 165 -13.59 -13.02 -1.17
N VAL A 166 -12.42 -12.88 -1.80
CA VAL A 166 -12.20 -13.15 -3.24
C VAL A 166 -10.95 -13.95 -3.55
#